data_AF-D8U252-F1
#
_entry.id   AF-D8U252-F1
#
_cell.length_a   1.000
_cell.length_b   1.000
_cell.length_c   1.000
_cell.angle_alpha   90.00
_cell.angle_beta   90.00
_cell.angle_gamma   90.00
#
_symmetry.space_group_name_H-M   'P 1'
#
loop_
_entity.id
_entity.type
_entity.pdbx_description
1 polymer ?
#
loop_
_entity_poly.entity_id
_entity_poly.type
_entity_poly.pdbx_seq_one_letter_code
_entity_poly.pdbx_strand_id
1 'polypeptide(L)'
;SDDICWICLDGTKDRDPLINPCRCPRKVHPRCLARWQLQQAGRLEETNCRFCQSNLADWKASLTPENLKPDVQRVQPIMVVYFEGQIHRIPVKQGPDGLKEFTHRIRELFRLPDDVDISLTFGCKEPLSGQHLKLEGIGAFDAAVHCASVAAAER
;
A
#
# COMPACT_ATOMS: atom_id res chain seq x y z
N SER A 1 11.81 -30.22 12.43
CA SER A 1 10.63 -29.52 11.89
C SER A 1 11.20 -28.27 11.27
N ASP A 2 11.19 -28.19 9.94
CA ASP A 2 11.75 -27.03 9.25
C ASP A 2 10.80 -25.87 9.45
N ASP A 3 11.33 -24.73 9.89
CA ASP A 3 10.54 -23.52 9.98
C ASP A 3 10.05 -23.15 8.57
N ILE A 4 8.74 -22.90 8.44
CA ILE A 4 8.10 -22.48 7.18
C ILE A 4 7.44 -21.13 7.35
N CYS A 5 7.39 -20.34 6.27
CA CYS A 5 6.62 -19.10 6.25
C CYS A 5 5.13 -19.39 6.42
N TRP A 6 4.47 -18.78 7.40
CA TRP A 6 3.04 -19.00 7.62
C TRP A 6 2.12 -18.43 6.52
N ILE A 7 2.65 -17.56 5.64
CA ILE A 7 1.89 -16.96 4.53
C ILE A 7 2.00 -17.82 3.27
N CYS A 8 3.22 -18.14 2.82
CA CYS A 8 3.42 -18.87 1.57
C CYS A 8 3.63 -20.38 1.74
N LEU A 9 3.70 -20.87 2.98
CA LEU A 9 3.91 -22.28 3.34
C LEU A 9 5.20 -22.89 2.75
N ASP A 10 6.22 -22.04 2.54
CA ASP A 10 7.53 -22.39 2.00
C ASP A 10 8.61 -21.72 2.88
N GLY A 11 9.72 -22.41 3.15
CA GLY A 11 10.86 -21.89 3.93
C GLY A 11 12.06 -21.45 3.08
N THR A 12 12.01 -21.66 1.75
CA THR A 12 13.11 -21.40 0.82
C THR A 12 12.79 -20.36 -0.25
N LYS A 13 11.54 -19.89 -0.28
CA LYS A 13 11.05 -18.93 -1.24
C LYS A 13 11.83 -17.61 -1.18
N ASP A 14 12.19 -17.09 -2.35
CA ASP A 14 12.86 -15.79 -2.54
C ASP A 14 14.24 -15.63 -1.87
N ARG A 15 14.80 -16.69 -1.26
CA ARG A 15 16.05 -16.70 -0.46
C ARG A 15 16.05 -15.74 0.73
N ASP A 16 14.92 -15.15 1.08
CA ASP A 16 14.80 -14.28 2.24
C ASP A 16 14.78 -15.12 3.52
N PRO A 17 15.59 -14.81 4.54
CA PRO A 17 15.55 -15.54 5.80
C PRO A 17 14.21 -15.29 6.51
N LEU A 18 13.66 -16.35 7.08
CA LEU A 18 12.48 -16.28 7.95
C LEU A 18 12.76 -15.42 9.19
N ILE A 19 11.84 -14.51 9.50
CA ILE A 19 11.92 -13.64 10.68
C ILE A 19 10.77 -13.89 11.66
N ASN A 20 10.96 -13.46 12.91
CA ASN A 20 9.89 -13.30 13.89
C ASN A 20 9.54 -11.80 13.96
N PRO A 21 8.48 -11.33 13.27
CA PRO A 21 8.17 -9.90 13.19
C PRO A 21 7.58 -9.36 14.50
N CYS A 22 7.17 -10.25 15.42
CA CYS A 22 6.62 -9.94 16.73
C CYS A 22 6.83 -11.15 17.66
N ARG A 23 6.18 -11.13 18.84
CA ARG A 23 6.29 -12.21 19.85
C ARG A 23 5.43 -13.44 19.55
N CYS A 24 4.67 -13.44 18.45
CA CYS A 24 3.89 -14.60 18.02
C CYS A 24 4.82 -15.74 17.55
N PRO A 25 4.41 -17.02 17.71
CA PRO A 25 5.29 -18.16 17.48
C PRO A 25 5.56 -18.49 16.00
N ARG A 26 4.96 -17.76 15.05
CA ARG A 26 4.99 -18.09 13.62
C ARG A 26 6.00 -17.21 12.87
N LYS A 27 6.91 -17.85 12.13
CA LYS A 27 7.90 -17.19 11.29
C LYS A 27 7.37 -16.84 9.90
N VAL A 28 7.89 -15.78 9.30
CA VAL A 28 7.44 -15.26 8.00
C VAL A 28 8.61 -14.68 7.20
N HIS A 29 8.53 -14.74 5.87
CA HIS A 29 9.43 -13.95 5.03
C HIS A 29 9.07 -12.46 5.12
N PRO A 30 10.04 -11.53 5.21
CA PRO A 30 9.79 -10.09 5.22
C PRO A 30 8.89 -9.64 4.06
N ARG A 31 9.17 -10.09 2.84
CA ARG A 31 8.35 -9.76 1.65
C ARG A 31 6.94 -10.33 1.68
N CYS A 32 6.77 -11.55 2.20
CA CYS A 32 5.43 -12.13 2.35
C CYS A 32 4.59 -11.32 3.33
N LEU A 33 5.19 -10.92 4.47
CA LEU A 33 4.52 -10.07 5.45
C LEU A 33 4.17 -8.71 4.84
N ALA A 34 5.11 -8.08 4.14
CA ALA A 34 4.90 -6.78 3.53
C ALA A 34 3.80 -6.77 2.47
N ARG A 35 3.71 -7.83 1.64
CA ARG A 35 2.58 -8.01 0.69
C ARG A 35 1.25 -8.18 1.40
N TRP A 36 1.24 -8.94 2.50
CA TRP A 36 0.03 -9.09 3.31
C TRP A 36 -0.37 -7.77 3.98
N GLN A 37 0.57 -7.00 4.53
CA GLN A 37 0.31 -5.66 5.09
C GLN A 37 -0.30 -4.72 4.05
N LEU A 38 0.25 -4.70 2.83
CA LEU A 38 -0.31 -3.93 1.71
C LEU A 38 -1.76 -4.34 1.37
N GLN A 39 -2.10 -5.62 1.43
CA GLN A 39 -3.48 -6.09 1.26
C GLN A 39 -4.41 -5.66 2.41
N GLN A 40 -3.86 -5.33 3.57
CA GLN A 40 -4.59 -4.79 4.71
C GLN A 40 -4.58 -3.26 4.76
N ALA A 41 -4.14 -2.58 3.70
CA ALA A 41 -4.03 -1.12 3.69
C ALA A 41 -5.30 -0.42 4.20
N GLY A 42 -5.12 0.56 5.09
CA GLY A 42 -6.21 1.27 5.75
C GLY A 42 -6.88 0.53 6.91
N ARG A 43 -6.38 -0.65 7.28
CA ARG A 43 -6.80 -1.41 8.48
C ARG A 43 -5.70 -1.46 9.51
N LEU A 44 -6.05 -1.79 10.75
CA LEU A 44 -5.07 -1.91 11.83
C LEU A 44 -3.99 -2.97 11.52
N GLU A 45 -4.36 -4.02 10.81
CA GLU A 45 -3.46 -5.08 10.37
C GLU A 45 -2.38 -4.65 9.36
N GLU A 46 -2.51 -3.46 8.74
CA GLU A 46 -1.43 -2.90 7.92
C GLU A 46 -0.17 -2.67 8.77
N THR A 47 -0.33 -2.21 10.00
CA THR A 47 0.78 -1.79 10.87
C THR A 47 0.93 -2.63 12.12
N ASN A 48 -0.05 -3.46 12.48
CA ASN A 48 -0.07 -4.20 13.73
C ASN A 48 -0.33 -5.69 13.51
N CYS A 49 0.28 -6.53 14.33
CA CYS A 49 -0.01 -7.95 14.35
C CYS A 49 -1.47 -8.19 14.76
N ARG A 50 -2.24 -8.91 13.95
CA ARG A 50 -3.65 -9.26 14.25
C ARG A 50 -3.84 -10.02 15.58
N PHE A 51 -2.81 -10.70 16.06
CA PHE A 51 -2.91 -11.55 17.27
C PHE A 51 -2.39 -10.84 18.52
N CYS A 52 -1.14 -10.35 18.49
CA CYS A 52 -0.51 -9.74 19.66
C CYS A 52 -0.49 -8.20 19.63
N GLN A 53 -1.03 -7.58 18.58
CA GLN A 53 -1.13 -6.12 18.37
C GLN A 53 0.20 -5.36 18.37
N SER A 54 1.33 -6.06 18.44
CA SER A 54 2.65 -5.43 18.32
C SER A 54 2.79 -4.74 16.97
N ASN A 55 3.46 -3.59 16.96
CA ASN A 55 3.79 -2.88 15.72
C ASN A 55 4.68 -3.75 14.84
N LEU A 56 4.33 -3.82 13.56
CA LEU A 56 5.09 -4.47 12.51
C LEU A 56 6.02 -3.45 11.85
N ALA A 57 7.06 -3.95 11.17
CA ALA A 57 7.93 -3.09 10.38
C ALA A 57 7.15 -2.46 9.20
N ASP A 58 7.61 -1.31 8.73
CA ASP A 58 7.04 -0.66 7.55
C ASP A 58 7.24 -1.55 6.31
N TRP A 59 6.12 -1.93 5.69
CA TRP A 59 6.09 -2.81 4.53
C TRP A 59 6.75 -2.17 3.30
N LYS A 60 6.77 -0.83 3.21
CA LYS A 60 7.35 -0.08 2.08
C LYS A 60 8.83 -0.42 1.90
N ALA A 61 9.56 -0.57 3.01
CA ALA A 61 10.99 -0.91 2.97
C ALA A 61 11.27 -2.28 2.33
N SER A 62 10.33 -3.23 2.42
CA SER A 62 10.46 -4.58 1.86
C SER A 62 9.91 -4.70 0.44
N LEU A 63 8.98 -3.83 0.04
CA LEU A 63 8.37 -3.85 -1.30
C LEU A 63 8.95 -2.84 -2.28
N THR A 64 9.69 -1.83 -1.83
CA THR A 64 10.37 -0.90 -2.75
C THR A 64 11.71 -1.48 -3.22
N PRO A 65 11.91 -1.68 -4.53
CA PRO A 65 13.21 -2.10 -5.07
C PRO A 65 14.33 -1.12 -4.66
N GLU A 66 15.48 -1.65 -4.21
CA GLU A 66 16.59 -0.84 -3.68
C GLU A 66 17.06 0.24 -4.66
N ASN A 67 17.12 -0.09 -5.95
CA ASN A 67 17.53 0.83 -7.00
C ASN A 67 16.55 1.99 -7.23
N LEU A 68 15.28 1.86 -6.83
CA LEU A 68 14.24 2.87 -7.03
C LEU A 68 14.00 3.75 -5.80
N LYS A 69 14.56 3.40 -4.62
CA LYS A 69 14.33 4.16 -3.38
C LYS A 69 14.57 5.67 -3.50
N PRO A 70 15.65 6.16 -4.14
CA PRO A 70 15.88 7.60 -4.29
C PRO A 70 14.82 8.28 -5.17
N ASP A 71 14.29 7.56 -6.15
CA ASP A 71 13.34 8.12 -7.11
C ASP A 71 11.92 8.11 -6.56
N VAL A 72 11.51 7.05 -5.87
CA VAL A 72 10.19 6.92 -5.22
C VAL A 72 9.88 8.12 -4.30
N GLN A 73 10.88 8.68 -3.63
CA GLN A 73 10.72 9.85 -2.76
C GLN A 73 10.60 11.18 -3.53
N ARG A 74 11.08 11.24 -4.77
CA ARG A 74 11.14 12.45 -5.60
C ARG A 74 9.98 12.55 -6.59
N VAL A 75 9.39 11.43 -7.00
CA VAL A 75 8.30 11.46 -7.98
C VAL A 75 7.02 12.01 -7.35
N GLN A 76 6.28 12.80 -8.11
CA GLN A 76 4.88 13.13 -7.80
C GLN A 76 3.97 12.25 -8.68
N PRO A 77 3.39 11.16 -8.14
CA PRO A 77 2.53 10.29 -8.93
C PRO A 77 1.19 10.98 -9.26
N ILE A 78 0.56 10.50 -10.33
CA ILE A 78 -0.75 10.95 -10.78
C ILE A 78 -1.75 9.79 -10.59
N MET A 79 -2.85 10.05 -9.89
CA MET A 79 -4.00 9.15 -9.84
C MET A 79 -5.02 9.54 -10.90
N VAL A 80 -5.57 8.54 -11.60
CA VAL A 80 -6.71 8.72 -12.50
C VAL A 80 -7.96 8.33 -11.75
N VAL A 81 -8.88 9.28 -11.56
CA VAL A 81 -10.12 9.09 -10.82
C VAL A 81 -11.28 9.07 -11.81
N TYR A 82 -12.13 8.05 -11.69
CA TYR A 82 -13.35 7.88 -12.49
C TYR A 82 -14.57 7.94 -11.56
N PHE A 83 -15.54 8.78 -11.91
CA PHE A 83 -16.84 8.84 -11.23
C PHE A 83 -17.91 9.35 -12.19
N GLU A 84 -19.04 8.65 -12.29
CA GLU A 84 -20.18 9.01 -13.15
C GLU A 84 -19.79 9.38 -14.61
N GLY A 85 -18.89 8.60 -15.21
CA GLY A 85 -18.43 8.84 -16.59
C GLY A 85 -17.38 9.94 -16.74
N GLN A 86 -17.09 10.71 -15.70
CA GLN A 86 -16.06 11.73 -15.68
C GLN A 86 -14.71 11.14 -15.27
N ILE A 87 -13.63 11.60 -15.93
CA ILE A 87 -12.26 11.15 -15.67
C ILE A 87 -11.38 12.35 -15.37
N HIS A 88 -10.72 12.35 -14.22
CA HIS A 88 -9.76 13.37 -13.84
C HIS A 88 -8.40 12.79 -13.47
N ARG A 89 -7.34 13.54 -13.77
CA ARG A 89 -5.95 13.21 -13.43
C ARG A 89 -5.51 14.13 -12.30
N ILE A 90 -5.21 13.56 -11.14
CA ILE A 90 -4.90 14.31 -9.93
C ILE A 90 -3.48 13.96 -9.48
N PRO A 91 -2.55 14.92 -9.43
CA PRO A 91 -1.27 14.73 -8.76
C PRO A 91 -1.51 14.48 -7.27
N VAL A 92 -0.83 13.49 -6.68
CA VAL A 92 -1.02 13.11 -5.29
C VAL A 92 0.33 13.03 -4.56
N LYS A 93 0.27 13.19 -3.24
CA LYS A 93 1.41 13.06 -2.33
C LYS A 93 0.99 12.26 -1.10
N GLN A 94 1.94 11.59 -0.45
CA GLN A 94 1.67 10.82 0.77
C GLN A 94 1.39 11.75 1.96
N GLY A 95 0.72 11.21 2.97
CA GLY A 95 0.53 11.84 4.26
C GLY A 95 -0.81 12.58 4.41
N PRO A 96 -1.10 13.10 5.61
CA PRO A 96 -2.41 13.63 5.98
C PRO A 96 -2.82 14.84 5.13
N ASP A 97 -1.87 15.70 4.77
CA ASP A 97 -2.13 16.87 3.92
C ASP A 97 -2.40 16.45 2.47
N GLY A 98 -1.70 15.42 1.98
CA GLY A 98 -1.95 14.84 0.66
C GLY A 98 -3.35 14.26 0.54
N LEU A 99 -3.82 13.56 1.59
CA LEU A 99 -5.18 13.03 1.63
C LEU A 99 -6.24 14.15 1.65
N LYS A 100 -6.03 15.19 2.47
CA LYS A 100 -6.93 16.35 2.53
C LYS A 100 -7.02 17.07 1.18
N GLU A 101 -5.88 17.33 0.54
CA GLU A 101 -5.84 17.94 -0.79
C GLU A 101 -6.54 17.07 -1.84
N PHE A 102 -6.29 15.76 -1.84
CA PHE A 102 -6.90 14.82 -2.76
C PHE A 102 -8.42 14.76 -2.62
N THR A 103 -8.91 14.64 -1.38
CA THR A 103 -10.36 14.57 -1.10
C THR A 103 -11.07 15.88 -1.40
N HIS A 104 -10.47 17.02 -1.06
CA HIS A 104 -10.99 18.33 -1.44
C HIS A 104 -11.10 18.46 -2.97
N ARG A 105 -10.05 18.05 -3.70
CA ARG A 105 -10.02 18.09 -5.16
C ARG A 105 -11.07 17.19 -5.80
N ILE A 106 -11.35 16.01 -5.23
CA ILE A 106 -12.45 15.15 -5.69
C ILE A 106 -13.78 15.88 -5.55
N ARG A 107 -14.07 16.50 -4.39
CA ARG A 107 -15.32 17.25 -4.20
C ARG A 107 -15.47 18.38 -5.22
N GLU A 108 -14.41 19.17 -5.43
CA GLU A 108 -14.45 20.27 -6.41
C GLU A 108 -14.72 19.77 -7.84
N LEU A 109 -13.98 18.76 -8.30
CA LEU A 109 -14.04 18.30 -9.67
C LEU A 109 -15.37 17.63 -10.01
N PHE A 110 -15.88 16.80 -9.10
CA PHE A 110 -17.13 16.07 -9.30
C PHE A 110 -18.36 16.81 -8.72
N ARG A 111 -18.16 18.03 -8.18
CA ARG A 111 -19.21 18.86 -7.56
C ARG A 111 -20.00 18.14 -6.47
N LEU A 112 -19.29 17.38 -5.63
CA LEU A 112 -19.90 16.61 -4.55
C LEU A 112 -20.24 17.54 -3.37
N PRO A 113 -21.44 17.44 -2.79
CA PRO A 113 -21.80 18.13 -1.55
C PRO A 113 -20.91 17.74 -0.36
N ASP A 114 -20.79 18.63 0.62
CA ASP A 114 -19.97 18.41 1.81
C ASP A 114 -20.52 17.31 2.74
N ASP A 115 -21.84 17.07 2.70
CA ASP A 115 -22.55 16.08 3.50
C ASP A 115 -22.53 14.67 2.90
N VAL A 116 -21.94 14.48 1.72
CA VAL A 116 -21.80 13.18 1.08
C VAL A 116 -20.48 12.51 1.46
N ASP A 117 -20.59 11.24 1.89
CA ASP A 117 -19.45 10.38 2.15
C ASP A 117 -18.79 9.94 0.84
N ILE A 118 -17.46 10.07 0.79
CA ILE A 118 -16.64 9.64 -0.35
C ILE A 118 -16.12 8.24 -0.09
N SER A 119 -16.58 7.27 -0.89
CA SER A 119 -16.02 5.92 -0.90
C SER A 119 -14.99 5.77 -2.03
N LEU A 120 -13.79 5.33 -1.70
CA LEU A 120 -12.67 5.21 -2.63
C LEU A 120 -12.28 3.75 -2.83
N THR A 121 -11.93 3.44 -4.07
CA THR A 121 -11.28 2.18 -4.45
C THR A 121 -10.09 2.51 -5.34
N PHE A 122 -8.92 2.03 -4.97
CA PHE A 122 -7.68 2.25 -5.68
C PHE A 122 -7.27 0.99 -6.44
N GLY A 123 -7.09 1.12 -7.76
CA GLY A 123 -6.44 0.11 -8.58
C GLY A 123 -4.94 0.41 -8.68
N CYS A 124 -4.09 -0.52 -8.23
CA CYS A 124 -2.64 -0.35 -8.20
C CYS A 124 -1.92 -1.56 -8.79
N LYS A 125 -0.64 -1.39 -9.16
CA LYS A 125 0.27 -2.51 -9.38
C LYS A 125 1.07 -2.76 -8.10
N GLU A 126 1.22 -4.01 -7.70
CA GLU A 126 2.11 -4.39 -6.62
C GLU A 126 3.57 -4.10 -7.02
N PRO A 127 4.36 -3.39 -6.19
CA PRO A 127 5.73 -2.99 -6.48
C PRO A 127 6.69 -4.08 -6.97
N LEU A 128 6.58 -5.32 -6.48
CA LEU A 128 7.54 -6.39 -6.82
C LEU A 128 7.03 -7.36 -7.87
N SER A 129 5.74 -7.73 -7.78
CA SER A 129 5.16 -8.74 -8.67
C SER A 129 4.54 -8.15 -9.94
N GLY A 130 4.26 -6.84 -9.95
CA GLY A 130 3.49 -6.17 -11.01
C GLY A 130 2.01 -6.58 -11.05
N GLN A 131 1.55 -7.46 -10.15
CA GLN A 131 0.16 -7.92 -10.10
C GLN A 131 -0.78 -6.77 -9.77
N HIS A 132 -1.99 -6.82 -10.34
CA HIS A 132 -3.01 -5.83 -10.02
C HIS A 132 -3.56 -6.06 -8.62
N LEU A 133 -3.62 -4.97 -7.84
CA LEU A 133 -4.19 -4.90 -6.51
C LEU A 133 -5.37 -3.93 -6.50
N LYS A 134 -6.39 -4.28 -5.70
CA LYS A 134 -7.51 -3.41 -5.38
C LYS A 134 -7.43 -3.08 -3.89
N LEU A 135 -7.25 -1.80 -3.56
CA LEU A 135 -7.27 -1.32 -2.18
C LEU A 135 -8.57 -0.52 -1.97
N GLU A 136 -9.20 -0.69 -0.82
CA GLU A 136 -10.55 -0.15 -0.56
C GLU A 136 -10.55 0.77 0.65
N GLY A 137 -11.33 1.84 0.56
CA GLY A 137 -11.51 2.82 1.63
C GLY A 137 -10.45 3.91 1.62
N ILE A 138 -10.80 5.04 2.24
CA ILE A 138 -9.97 6.24 2.31
C ILE A 138 -8.63 5.98 3.03
N GLY A 139 -8.60 5.07 4.00
CA GLY A 139 -7.40 4.69 4.75
C GLY A 139 -6.31 4.06 3.89
N ALA A 140 -6.66 3.51 2.72
CA ALA A 140 -5.69 2.92 1.81
C ALA A 140 -4.96 3.94 0.92
N PHE A 141 -5.27 5.23 1.04
CA PHE A 141 -4.72 6.29 0.19
C PHE A 141 -3.18 6.28 0.15
N ASP A 142 -2.51 6.27 1.30
CA ASP A 142 -1.05 6.34 1.34
C ASP A 142 -0.38 5.11 0.72
N ALA A 143 -0.98 3.93 0.89
CA ALA A 143 -0.52 2.71 0.24
C ALA A 143 -0.67 2.80 -1.28
N ALA A 144 -1.80 3.33 -1.76
CA ALA A 144 -2.05 3.54 -3.18
C ALA A 144 -1.08 4.56 -3.79
N VAL A 145 -0.82 5.68 -3.09
CA VAL A 145 0.18 6.67 -3.51
C VAL A 145 1.57 6.04 -3.59
N HIS A 146 1.96 5.25 -2.59
CA HIS A 146 3.27 4.56 -2.61
C HIS A 146 3.41 3.61 -3.80
N CYS A 147 2.41 2.77 -4.06
CA CYS A 147 2.41 1.90 -5.25
C CYS A 147 2.50 2.72 -6.55
N ALA A 148 1.80 3.85 -6.63
CA ALA A 148 1.88 4.74 -7.79
C ALA A 148 3.26 5.40 -7.92
N SER A 149 3.91 5.76 -6.80
CA SER A 149 5.27 6.30 -6.80
C SER A 149 6.29 5.28 -7.31
N VAL A 150 6.20 4.02 -6.89
CA VAL A 150 7.07 2.95 -7.42
C VAL A 150 6.85 2.77 -8.92
N ALA A 151 5.59 2.63 -9.36
CA ALA A 151 5.26 2.46 -10.77
C ALA A 151 5.60 3.67 -11.66
N ALA A 152 5.75 4.86 -11.07
CA ALA A 152 6.21 6.06 -11.76
C ALA A 152 7.74 6.15 -11.81
N ALA A 153 8.45 5.68 -10.77
CA ALA A 153 9.90 5.62 -10.72
C ALA A 153 10.51 4.55 -11.67
N GLU A 154 9.74 3.52 -12.02
CA GLU A 154 10.14 2.50 -13.01
C GLU A 154 10.15 2.99 -14.48
N ARG A 155 9.63 4.19 -14.75
CA ARG A 155 9.46 4.74 -16.12
C ARG A 155 10.64 5.60 -16.53
#